data_AF-A0A919JJW1-F1
#
_entry.id   AF-A0A919JJW1-F1
#
_cell.length_a   1.000
_cell.length_b   1.000
_cell.length_c   1.000
_cell.angle_alpha   90.00
_cell.angle_beta   90.00
_cell.angle_gamma   90.00
#
_symmetry.space_group_name_H-M   'P 1'
#
loop_
_entity.id
_entity.type
_entity.pdbx_description
1 polymer ?
#
loop_
_entity_poly.entity_id
_entity_poly.type
_entity_poly.pdbx_seq_one_letter_code
_entity_poly.pdbx_strand_id
1 'polypeptide(L)'
;MAGTIAVTPQVRWSAAGWLFDWTLGFLAERVTDPKVAAGIKEVVSENLGWLGLEDFGPGAARELRTLIGEHLLTAAEQELPAELTSRSQALNLLGELVSDVGGVKPA
;
A
#
# COMPACT_ATOMS: atom_id res chain seq x y z
N MET A 1 4.06 11.60 10.80
CA MET A 1 3.68 12.23 9.51
C MET A 1 2.74 11.29 8.78
N ALA A 2 1.90 11.76 7.86
CA ALA A 2 1.04 10.89 7.05
C ALA A 2 1.73 10.54 5.73
N GLY A 3 1.46 9.36 5.19
CA GLY A 3 1.91 8.93 3.86
C GLY A 3 0.73 8.77 2.91
N THR A 4 0.96 8.93 1.61
CA THR A 4 -0.08 8.87 0.57
C THR A 4 0.28 7.90 -0.53
N ILE A 5 -0.65 7.05 -0.91
CA ILE A 5 -0.61 6.24 -2.13
C ILE A 5 -1.61 6.82 -3.13
N ALA A 6 -1.12 7.24 -4.30
CA ALA A 6 -1.98 7.58 -5.43
C ALA A 6 -2.32 6.32 -6.22
N VAL A 7 -3.54 5.82 -6.03
CA VAL A 7 -4.07 4.64 -6.71
C VAL A 7 -4.33 4.96 -8.18
N THR A 8 -4.93 6.13 -8.42
CA THR A 8 -5.10 6.78 -9.72
C THR A 8 -4.82 8.28 -9.56
N PRO A 9 -4.79 9.09 -10.64
CA PRO A 9 -4.63 10.53 -10.50
C PRO A 9 -5.74 11.20 -9.66
N GLN A 10 -6.92 10.57 -9.53
CA GLN A 10 -8.09 11.07 -8.81
C GLN A 10 -8.34 10.38 -7.47
N VAL A 11 -7.79 9.17 -7.27
CA VAL A 11 -8.01 8.36 -6.06
C VAL A 11 -6.72 8.30 -5.26
N ARG A 12 -6.80 8.76 -4.03
CA ARG A 12 -5.67 8.81 -3.10
C ARG A 12 -6.09 8.14 -1.80
N TRP A 13 -5.21 7.27 -1.32
CA TRP A 13 -5.30 6.68 0.00
C TRP A 13 -4.24 7.31 0.89
N SER A 14 -4.61 7.72 2.10
CA SER A 14 -3.69 8.34 3.06
C SER A 14 -3.81 7.70 4.43
N ALA A 15 -2.68 7.47 5.09
CA ALA A 15 -2.62 6.83 6.39
C ALA A 15 -1.50 7.42 7.27
N ALA A 16 -1.46 6.99 8.53
CA ALA A 16 -0.31 7.24 9.38
C ALA A 16 0.97 6.67 8.75
N GLY A 17 2.10 7.37 8.92
CA GLY A 17 3.37 7.01 8.29
C GLY A 17 3.79 5.56 8.52
N TRP A 18 3.62 5.03 9.74
CA TRP A 18 3.94 3.64 10.04
C TRP A 18 3.11 2.64 9.19
N LEU A 19 1.84 2.95 8.91
CA LEU A 19 0.98 2.06 8.12
C LEU A 19 1.33 2.19 6.64
N PHE A 20 1.65 3.41 6.18
CA PHE A 20 2.21 3.64 4.86
C PHE A 20 3.51 2.85 4.64
N ASP A 21 4.47 2.95 5.58
CA ASP A 21 5.75 2.25 5.51
C ASP A 21 5.56 0.72 5.51
N TRP A 22 4.65 0.22 6.35
CA TRP A 22 4.29 -1.21 6.36
C TRP A 22 3.70 -1.65 5.01
N THR A 23 2.76 -0.87 4.45
CA THR A 23 2.18 -1.16 3.13
C THR A 23 3.25 -1.17 2.03
N LEU A 24 4.20 -0.24 2.06
CA LEU A 24 5.29 -0.20 1.09
C LEU A 24 6.27 -1.36 1.27
N GLY A 25 6.59 -1.74 2.50
CA GLY A 25 7.40 -2.93 2.79
C GLY A 25 6.75 -4.20 2.21
N PHE A 26 5.45 -4.38 2.46
CA PHE A 26 4.68 -5.49 1.90
C PHE A 26 4.79 -5.57 0.36
N LEU A 27 4.67 -4.43 -0.35
CA LEU A 27 4.78 -4.38 -1.80
C LEU A 27 6.21 -4.67 -2.29
N ALA A 28 7.20 -4.05 -1.65
CA ALA A 28 8.60 -4.19 -2.05
C ALA A 28 9.14 -5.62 -1.88
N GLU A 29 8.57 -6.40 -0.96
CA GLU A 29 8.90 -7.82 -0.76
C GLU A 29 8.28 -8.76 -1.79
N ARG A 30 7.18 -8.34 -2.45
CA ARG A 30 6.33 -9.22 -3.25
C ARG A 30 6.28 -8.86 -4.73
N VAL A 31 6.71 -7.66 -5.12
CA VAL A 31 6.82 -7.26 -6.52
C VAL A 31 7.92 -8.04 -7.23
N THR A 32 7.65 -8.46 -8.47
CA THR A 32 8.53 -9.32 -9.26
C THR A 32 9.75 -8.56 -9.79
N ASP A 33 9.57 -7.30 -10.21
CA ASP A 33 10.66 -6.49 -10.76
C ASP A 33 11.53 -5.90 -9.63
N PRO A 34 12.83 -6.27 -9.53
CA PRO A 34 13.72 -5.76 -8.49
C PRO A 34 13.94 -4.24 -8.58
N LYS A 35 13.75 -3.61 -9.75
CA LYS A 35 13.83 -2.14 -9.87
C LYS A 35 12.64 -1.46 -9.22
N VAL A 36 11.45 -2.03 -9.36
CA VAL A 36 10.24 -1.53 -8.69
C VAL A 36 10.38 -1.69 -7.18
N ALA A 37 10.86 -2.85 -6.72
CA ALA A 37 11.17 -3.07 -5.31
C ALA A 37 12.17 -2.05 -4.76
N ALA A 38 13.24 -1.75 -5.51
CA ALA A 38 14.23 -0.75 -5.12
C ALA A 38 13.64 0.65 -5.02
N GLY A 39 12.82 1.08 -6.00
CA GLY A 39 12.14 2.37 -5.96
C GLY A 39 11.17 2.52 -4.80
N ILE A 40 10.41 1.47 -4.47
CA ILE A 40 9.53 1.49 -3.28
C ILE A 40 10.34 1.59 -1.99
N LYS A 41 11.47 0.88 -1.89
CA LYS A 41 12.37 0.97 -0.73
C LYS A 41 12.97 2.36 -0.57
N GLU A 42 13.30 3.03 -1.67
CA GLU A 42 13.79 4.42 -1.66
C GLU A 42 12.74 5.39 -1.09
N VAL A 43 11.46 5.22 -1.44
CA VAL A 43 10.37 6.03 -0.87
C VAL A 43 10.33 5.95 0.65
N VAL A 44 10.54 4.75 1.21
CA VAL A 44 10.60 4.53 2.66
C VAL A 44 11.89 5.09 3.25
N SER A 45 13.06 4.80 2.65
CA SER A 45 14.35 5.21 3.21
C SER A 45 14.56 6.73 3.19
N GLU A 46 14.08 7.39 2.14
CA GLU A 46 14.14 8.85 2.00
C GLU A 46 12.94 9.57 2.63
N ASN A 47 12.02 8.81 3.25
CA ASN A 47 10.82 9.33 3.93
C ASN A 47 10.02 10.30 3.04
N LEU A 48 9.80 9.92 1.77
CA LEU A 48 9.14 10.79 0.79
C LEU A 48 7.65 10.99 1.08
N GLY A 49 7.02 10.03 1.76
CA GLY A 49 5.60 10.09 2.15
C GLY A 49 4.61 10.03 0.98
N TRP A 50 5.07 9.66 -0.22
CA TRP A 50 4.26 9.58 -1.43
C TRP A 50 4.69 8.42 -2.32
N LEU A 51 3.72 7.65 -2.83
CA LEU A 51 3.93 6.69 -3.90
C LEU A 51 2.77 6.73 -4.91
N GLY A 52 3.06 6.91 -6.20
CA GLY A 52 2.10 6.68 -7.27
C GLY A 52 2.20 5.26 -7.82
N LEU A 53 1.08 4.53 -7.89
CA LEU A 53 1.11 3.18 -8.48
C LEU A 53 1.47 3.20 -9.98
N GLU A 54 1.24 4.32 -10.66
CA GLU A 54 1.52 4.50 -12.09
C GLU A 54 2.97 4.94 -12.37
N ASP A 55 3.74 5.31 -11.35
CA ASP A 55 5.10 5.87 -11.49
C ASP A 55 6.10 4.85 -12.09
N PHE A 56 5.82 3.56 -11.94
CA PHE A 56 6.65 2.46 -12.45
C PHE A 56 6.18 1.91 -13.81
N GLY A 57 5.16 2.53 -14.41
CA GLY A 57 4.60 2.10 -15.69
C GLY A 57 3.48 1.05 -15.56
N PRO A 58 2.78 0.75 -16.66
CA PRO A 58 1.48 0.05 -16.62
C PRO A 58 1.57 -1.42 -16.18
N GLY A 59 2.69 -2.09 -16.44
CA GLY A 59 2.92 -3.47 -16.00
C GLY A 59 3.05 -3.56 -14.47
N ALA A 60 3.93 -2.75 -13.90
CA ALA A 60 4.12 -2.65 -12.46
C ALA A 60 2.87 -2.13 -11.75
N ALA A 61 2.18 -1.12 -12.31
CA ALA A 61 0.94 -0.61 -11.75
C ALA A 61 -0.13 -1.70 -11.61
N ARG A 62 -0.26 -2.57 -12.62
CA ARG A 62 -1.18 -3.71 -12.58
C ARG A 62 -0.78 -4.71 -11.49
N GLU A 63 0.50 -5.06 -11.42
CA GLU A 63 1.02 -5.98 -10.41
C GLU A 63 0.80 -5.44 -8.98
N LEU A 64 1.15 -4.18 -8.72
CA LEU A 64 0.95 -3.54 -7.43
C LEU A 64 -0.54 -3.53 -7.02
N ARG A 65 -1.45 -3.23 -7.96
CA ARG A 65 -2.89 -3.31 -7.70
C ARG A 65 -3.35 -4.72 -7.38
N THR A 66 -2.84 -5.74 -8.08
CA THR A 66 -3.13 -7.15 -7.79
C THR A 66 -2.64 -7.53 -6.39
N LEU A 67 -1.39 -7.18 -6.04
CA LEU A 67 -0.83 -7.44 -4.71
C LEU A 67 -1.66 -6.79 -3.60
N ILE A 68 -2.06 -5.53 -3.80
CA ILE A 68 -2.95 -4.82 -2.88
C ILE A 68 -4.28 -5.56 -2.77
N GLY A 69 -4.95 -5.80 -3.90
CA GLY A 69 -6.30 -6.34 -3.94
C GLY A 69 -6.44 -7.75 -3.40
N GLU A 70 -5.43 -8.60 -3.59
CA GLU A 70 -5.53 -10.05 -3.31
C GLU A 70 -4.81 -10.48 -2.03
N HIS A 71 -3.82 -9.72 -1.56
CA HIS A 71 -2.89 -10.22 -0.54
C HIS A 71 -2.69 -9.26 0.66
N LEU A 72 -2.97 -7.96 0.51
CA LEU A 72 -2.64 -6.96 1.54
C LEU A 72 -3.37 -7.19 2.86
N LEU A 73 -4.69 -7.39 2.83
CA LEU A 73 -5.48 -7.59 4.05
C LEU A 73 -5.08 -8.87 4.77
N THR A 74 -4.92 -9.98 4.05
CA THR A 74 -4.50 -11.26 4.61
C THR A 74 -3.13 -11.14 5.29
N ALA A 75 -2.17 -10.47 4.66
CA ALA A 75 -0.86 -10.23 5.25
C ALA A 75 -0.97 -9.36 6.51
N ALA A 76 -1.77 -8.30 6.47
CA ALA A 76 -1.96 -7.40 7.61
C ALA A 76 -2.61 -8.12 8.80
N GLU A 77 -3.58 -8.99 8.56
CA GLU A 77 -4.21 -9.77 9.62
C GLU A 77 -3.23 -10.72 10.31
N GLN A 78 -2.26 -11.27 9.57
CA GLN A 78 -1.26 -12.21 10.07
C GLN A 78 -0.07 -11.53 10.74
N GLU A 79 0.37 -10.39 10.20
CA GLU A 79 1.64 -9.76 10.57
C GLU A 79 1.46 -8.60 11.58
N LEU A 80 0.31 -7.92 11.59
CA LEU A 80 0.09 -6.83 12.54
C LEU A 80 -0.14 -7.39 13.96
N PRO A 81 0.64 -6.93 14.98
CA PRO A 81 0.52 -7.41 16.35
C PRO A 81 -0.91 -7.29 16.88
N ALA A 82 -1.42 -8.36 17.50
CA ALA A 82 -2.81 -8.41 17.98
C ALA A 82 -3.10 -7.35 19.06
N GLU A 83 -2.09 -6.99 19.84
CA GLU A 83 -2.11 -6.00 20.92
C GLU A 83 -1.97 -4.55 20.43
N LEU A 84 -1.73 -4.33 19.14
CA LEU A 84 -1.63 -2.98 18.58
C LEU A 84 -2.97 -2.25 18.78
N THR A 85 -2.95 -1.17 19.57
CA THR A 85 -4.15 -0.40 19.95
C THR A 85 -4.98 0.06 18.75
N SER A 86 -4.31 0.38 17.64
CA SER A 86 -4.94 0.84 16.39
C SER A 86 -5.10 -0.26 15.34
N ARG A 87 -5.00 -1.55 15.69
CA ARG A 87 -5.06 -2.65 14.72
C ARG A 87 -6.34 -2.66 13.89
N SER A 88 -7.50 -2.54 14.54
CA SER A 88 -8.79 -2.51 13.84
C SER A 88 -8.89 -1.33 12.87
N GLN A 89 -8.42 -0.16 13.29
CA GLN A 89 -8.38 1.03 12.44
C GLN A 89 -7.42 0.85 11.25
N ALA A 90 -6.27 0.22 11.47
CA ALA A 90 -5.31 -0.07 10.40
C ALA A 90 -5.89 -1.05 9.38
N LEU A 91 -6.53 -2.13 9.83
CA LEU A 91 -7.19 -3.09 8.94
C LEU A 91 -8.32 -2.43 8.13
N ASN A 92 -9.12 -1.56 8.75
CA ASN A 92 -10.15 -0.80 8.05
C ASN A 92 -9.54 0.09 6.94
N LEU A 93 -8.49 0.85 7.25
CA LEU A 93 -7.79 1.68 6.26
C LEU A 93 -7.18 0.85 5.13
N LEU A 94 -6.58 -0.30 5.43
CA LEU A 94 -6.08 -1.19 4.38
C LEU A 94 -7.20 -1.76 3.53
N GLY A 95 -8.38 -2.01 4.12
CA GLY A 95 -9.59 -2.40 3.39
C GLY A 95 -10.09 -1.32 2.44
N GLU A 96 -10.01 -0.04 2.84
CA GLU A 96 -10.30 1.08 1.94
C GLU A 96 -9.35 1.10 0.74
N LEU A 97 -8.04 0.88 0.98
CA LEU A 97 -7.06 0.80 -0.11
C LEU A 97 -7.35 -0.37 -1.07
N VAL A 98 -7.75 -1.53 -0.55
CA VAL A 98 -8.19 -2.70 -1.35
C VAL A 98 -9.39 -2.34 -2.22
N SER A 99 -10.38 -1.66 -1.63
CA SER A 99 -11.56 -1.17 -2.34
C SER A 99 -11.20 -0.18 -3.46
N ASP A 100 -10.27 0.75 -3.20
CA ASP A 100 -9.82 1.76 -4.14
C ASP A 100 -9.10 1.14 -5.36
N VAL A 101 -8.25 0.12 -5.16
CA VAL A 101 -7.59 -0.56 -6.29
C VAL A 101 -8.54 -1.45 -7.09
N GLY A 102 -9.57 -2.00 -6.44
CA GLY A 102 -10.61 -2.82 -7.08
C GLY A 102 -11.68 -2.00 -7.81
N GLY A 103 -11.71 -0.68 -7.62
CA GLY A 103 -12.78 0.18 -8.14
C GLY A 103 -14.14 -0.04 -7.45
N VAL A 104 -14.16 -0.76 -6.33
CA VAL A 104 -15.37 -1.05 -5.55
C VAL A 104 -15.40 -0.12 -4.35
N LYS A 105 -16.03 1.04 -4.53
CA LYS A 105 -16.28 1.96 -3.41
C LYS A 105 -17.38 1.36 -2.53
N PRO A 106 -17.18 1.15 -1.22
CA PRO A 106 -18.29 0.80 -0.34
C PRO A 106 -19.30 1.95 -0.33
N ALA A 107 -20.57 1.58 -0.48
CA ALA A 107 -21.71 2.50 -0.54
C ALA A 107 -21.95 3.21 0.78
#